data_AF-A0A964K2A6-F1
#
_entry.id   AF-A0A964K2A6-F1
#
_cell.length_a   1.000
_cell.length_b   1.000
_cell.length_c   1.000
_cell.angle_alpha   90.00
_cell.angle_beta   90.00
_cell.angle_gamma   90.00
#
_symmetry.space_group_name_H-M   'P 1'
#
loop_
_entity.id
_entity.type
_entity.pdbx_description
1 polymer ?
#
loop_
_entity_poly.entity_id
_entity_poly.type
_entity_poly.pdbx_seq_one_letter_code
_entity_poly.pdbx_strand_id
1 'polypeptide(L)'
;MAQINVAELFKQTRRKLKMNWVAGLNGGSNTLISDTVAKPSLALIGHLNFVHPNRVQVLGCAEMDYLRSLQAAETKAAIKNLFSTDLAVVIVANGEHVPDLLLSAANSHNTPLFTSPLHSPELMDVLNHFLAHAVAESLSLHGVFMEVQGFGALIKGEAAIGKSELALELISRGHRLIADDVVDFFRISPERVEGRCPTLLQDFLEVRGLGILNIRALFGDNSVKPTKPLDLIIQLEMADNQALQQLDRLNIKTQHEEVLGVKIAKIKIPIAAGRNIAVLVEVAIRNHMLLLRGVNATKQFMQRQQREMKKLAPTE
;
A
#
# COMPACT_ATOMS: atom_id res chain seq x y z
N MET A 1 15.02 3.06 -0.36
CA MET A 1 13.99 4.09 -0.61
C MET A 1 13.20 3.66 -1.82
N ALA A 2 11.87 3.72 -1.78
CA ALA A 2 11.06 3.41 -2.94
C ALA A 2 11.39 4.40 -4.06
N GLN A 3 11.71 3.87 -5.24
CA GLN A 3 12.08 4.66 -6.41
C GLN A 3 11.49 4.00 -7.65
N ILE A 4 11.08 4.81 -8.62
CA ILE A 4 10.66 4.35 -9.94
C ILE A 4 11.45 5.11 -11.00
N ASN A 5 11.95 4.40 -12.00
CA ASN A 5 12.60 5.05 -13.13
C ASN A 5 11.55 5.52 -14.17
N VAL A 6 11.90 6.53 -14.95
CA VAL A 6 10.98 7.15 -15.92
C VAL A 6 10.58 6.18 -17.04
N ALA A 7 11.46 5.26 -17.44
CA ALA A 7 11.13 4.22 -18.44
C ALA A 7 10.02 3.27 -17.95
N GLU A 8 10.05 2.91 -16.67
CA GLU A 8 9.06 2.05 -16.03
C GLU A 8 7.76 2.79 -15.78
N LEU A 9 7.82 4.06 -15.33
CA LEU A 9 6.67 4.96 -15.30
C LEU A 9 5.98 5.00 -16.67
N PHE A 10 6.75 5.22 -17.74
CA PHE A 10 6.22 5.25 -19.11
C PHE A 10 5.59 3.90 -19.47
N LYS A 11 6.29 2.78 -19.28
CA LYS A 11 5.78 1.44 -19.62
C LYS A 11 4.45 1.12 -18.93
N GLN A 12 4.32 1.46 -17.65
CA GLN A 12 3.12 1.15 -16.85
C GLN A 12 1.95 2.10 -17.14
N THR A 13 2.22 3.37 -17.46
CA THR A 13 1.16 4.39 -17.62
C THR A 13 0.84 4.74 -19.08
N ARG A 14 1.69 4.35 -20.06
CA ARG A 14 1.55 4.67 -21.50
C ARG A 14 0.16 4.43 -22.06
N ARG A 15 -0.43 3.26 -21.80
CA ARG A 15 -1.75 2.88 -22.36
C ARG A 15 -2.87 3.72 -21.77
N LYS A 16 -2.86 3.90 -20.45
CA LYS A 16 -3.89 4.65 -19.71
C LYS A 16 -3.84 6.13 -20.06
N LEU A 17 -2.64 6.69 -20.16
CA LEU A 17 -2.40 8.11 -20.42
C LEU A 17 -2.20 8.47 -21.90
N LYS A 18 -2.28 7.48 -22.81
CA LYS A 18 -2.01 7.64 -24.25
C LYS A 18 -0.69 8.39 -24.52
N MET A 19 0.36 8.09 -23.76
CA MET A 19 1.62 8.82 -23.85
C MET A 19 2.50 8.35 -24.99
N ASN A 20 3.22 9.28 -25.61
CA ASN A 20 4.27 9.01 -26.58
C ASN A 20 5.59 9.64 -26.15
N TRP A 21 6.68 8.89 -26.25
CA TRP A 21 8.02 9.38 -25.95
C TRP A 21 8.63 10.00 -27.21
N VAL A 22 8.88 11.31 -27.17
CA VAL A 22 9.26 12.09 -28.37
C VAL A 22 10.71 12.61 -28.35
N ALA A 23 11.31 12.82 -27.18
CA ALA A 23 12.71 13.25 -27.05
C ALA A 23 13.32 12.79 -25.71
N GLY A 24 14.64 12.91 -25.58
CA GLY A 24 15.38 12.55 -24.35
C GLY A 24 15.39 11.05 -24.07
N LEU A 25 15.49 10.22 -25.11
CA LEU A 25 15.39 8.75 -25.02
C LEU A 25 16.41 8.12 -24.05
N ASN A 26 17.56 8.75 -23.87
CA ASN A 26 18.61 8.28 -22.95
C ASN A 26 18.29 8.56 -21.47
N GLY A 27 17.27 9.37 -21.18
CA GLY A 27 16.88 9.74 -19.82
C GLY A 27 15.99 8.74 -19.09
N GLY A 28 15.77 7.55 -19.65
CA GLY A 28 14.87 6.55 -19.05
C GLY A 28 15.27 6.08 -17.66
N SER A 29 16.56 6.20 -17.31
CA SER A 29 17.11 5.86 -16.00
C SER A 29 16.88 6.93 -14.92
N ASN A 30 16.35 8.10 -15.26
CA ASN A 30 16.03 9.15 -14.30
C ASN A 30 15.08 8.58 -13.23
N THR A 31 15.40 8.77 -11.95
CA THR A 31 14.65 8.18 -10.83
C THR A 31 13.77 9.22 -10.14
N LEU A 32 12.51 8.84 -9.93
CA LEU A 32 11.55 9.52 -9.06
C LEU A 32 11.58 8.82 -7.70
N ILE A 33 11.93 9.59 -6.65
CA ILE A 33 12.06 9.13 -5.27
C ILE A 33 11.08 9.94 -4.41
N SER A 34 10.52 9.32 -3.38
CA SER A 34 9.60 9.98 -2.46
C SER A 34 10.44 10.73 -1.46
N ASP A 35 10.74 11.98 -1.75
CA ASP A 35 11.41 12.90 -0.83
C ASP A 35 10.47 13.40 0.28
N THR A 36 9.59 12.51 0.77
CA THR A 36 8.68 12.77 1.89
C THR A 36 9.40 13.11 3.19
N VAL A 37 10.69 12.80 3.32
CA VAL A 37 11.47 13.08 4.54
C VAL A 37 12.16 14.45 4.49
N ALA A 38 12.44 15.01 3.31
CA ALA A 38 13.18 16.26 3.19
C ALA A 38 12.31 17.49 2.89
N LYS A 39 11.25 17.34 2.07
CA LYS A 39 10.41 18.48 1.65
C LYS A 39 8.95 18.04 1.36
N PRO A 40 8.06 18.04 2.37
CA PRO A 40 6.64 17.70 2.19
C PRO A 40 5.85 18.66 1.26
N SER A 41 6.48 19.71 0.74
CA SER A 41 5.87 20.75 -0.11
C SER A 41 6.26 20.71 -1.60
N LEU A 42 7.19 19.83 -2.01
CA LEU A 42 7.49 19.67 -3.44
C LEU A 42 6.48 18.71 -4.06
N ALA A 43 5.54 19.27 -4.81
CA ALA A 43 4.75 18.45 -5.70
C ALA A 43 5.71 17.74 -6.66
N LEU A 44 5.75 16.41 -6.62
CA LEU A 44 6.54 15.62 -7.57
C LEU A 44 6.08 15.91 -9.00
N ILE A 45 4.81 16.28 -9.17
CA ILE A 45 4.15 16.58 -10.43
C ILE A 45 3.43 17.92 -10.34
N GLY A 46 3.56 18.75 -11.37
CA GLY A 46 2.72 19.95 -11.47
C GLY A 46 2.93 20.71 -12.77
N HIS A 47 2.16 21.79 -12.90
CA HIS A 47 2.28 22.79 -13.97
C HIS A 47 3.55 23.64 -13.81
N LEU A 48 3.88 24.46 -14.81
CA LEU A 48 5.16 25.18 -14.89
C LEU A 48 5.33 26.11 -13.69
N ASN A 49 6.36 25.86 -12.88
CA ASN A 49 6.64 26.67 -11.69
C ASN A 49 8.15 26.92 -11.58
N PHE A 50 8.55 28.18 -11.77
CA PHE A 50 9.96 28.59 -11.68
C PHE A 50 10.45 28.83 -10.25
N VAL A 51 9.53 29.00 -9.28
CA VAL A 51 9.86 29.26 -7.87
C VAL A 51 10.04 27.94 -7.11
N HIS A 52 9.15 26.98 -7.37
CA HIS A 52 9.23 25.62 -6.82
C HIS A 52 9.14 24.61 -7.98
N PRO A 53 10.29 24.26 -8.60
CA PRO A 53 10.32 23.35 -9.74
C PRO A 53 9.81 21.96 -9.38
N ASN A 54 8.92 21.42 -10.19
CA ASN A 54 8.41 20.04 -10.05
C ASN A 54 9.36 19.07 -10.78
N ARG A 55 9.54 17.86 -10.25
CA ARG A 55 10.41 16.84 -10.90
C ARG A 55 9.76 16.25 -12.15
N VAL A 56 8.43 16.12 -12.16
CA VAL A 56 7.59 15.79 -13.33
C VAL A 56 6.88 17.08 -13.74
N GLN A 57 7.32 17.68 -14.84
CA GLN A 57 6.75 18.92 -15.32
C GLN A 57 5.65 18.65 -16.34
N VAL A 58 4.44 19.12 -16.09
CA VAL A 58 3.34 19.10 -17.06
C VAL A 58 3.21 20.47 -17.71
N LEU A 59 3.15 20.51 -19.05
CA LEU A 59 2.88 21.69 -19.86
C LEU A 59 1.52 21.50 -20.55
N GLY A 60 0.50 22.18 -20.05
CA GLY A 60 -0.84 22.22 -20.66
C GLY A 60 -1.02 23.49 -21.51
N CYS A 61 -2.27 23.78 -21.89
CA CYS A 61 -2.59 24.91 -22.75
C CYS A 61 -2.06 26.25 -22.21
N ALA A 62 -2.26 26.52 -20.92
CA ALA A 62 -1.83 27.78 -20.31
C ALA A 62 -0.30 27.98 -20.34
N GLU A 63 0.47 26.93 -20.05
CA GLU A 63 1.94 27.00 -20.11
C GLU A 63 2.44 27.15 -21.54
N MET A 64 1.78 26.47 -22.49
CA MET A 64 2.11 26.57 -23.90
C MET A 64 1.76 27.93 -24.49
N ASP A 65 0.62 28.52 -24.09
CA ASP A 65 0.24 29.89 -24.42
C ASP A 65 1.24 30.90 -23.87
N TYR A 66 1.65 30.73 -22.62
CA TYR A 66 2.71 31.53 -22.01
C TYR A 66 4.00 31.47 -22.83
N LEU A 67 4.51 30.27 -23.15
CA LEU A 67 5.73 30.11 -23.94
C LEU A 67 5.63 30.71 -25.35
N ARG A 68 4.44 30.66 -25.97
CA ARG A 68 4.15 31.28 -27.27
C ARG A 68 4.06 32.81 -27.20
N SER A 69 3.62 33.36 -26.07
CA SER A 69 3.49 34.81 -25.88
C SER A 69 4.83 35.53 -25.70
N LEU A 70 5.87 34.79 -25.32
CA LEU A 70 7.22 35.32 -25.10
C LEU A 70 7.97 35.60 -26.41
N GLN A 71 8.92 36.54 -26.36
CA GLN A 71 9.85 36.73 -27.47
C GLN A 71 10.84 35.56 -27.57
N ALA A 72 11.39 35.30 -28.77
CA ALA A 72 12.27 34.15 -29.01
C ALA A 72 13.46 34.03 -28.03
N ALA A 73 14.05 35.15 -27.61
CA ALA A 73 15.12 35.16 -26.62
C ALA A 73 14.64 34.76 -25.22
N GLU A 74 13.46 35.23 -24.82
CA GLU A 74 12.83 34.95 -23.53
C GLU A 74 12.31 33.50 -23.46
N THR A 75 11.70 32.99 -24.53
CA THR A 75 11.29 31.58 -24.64
C THR A 75 12.51 30.66 -24.49
N LYS A 76 13.63 30.99 -25.12
CA LYS A 76 14.89 30.23 -25.01
C LYS A 76 15.42 30.27 -23.57
N ALA A 77 15.36 31.42 -22.91
CA ALA A 77 15.76 31.55 -21.50
C ALA A 77 14.83 30.75 -20.57
N ALA A 78 13.52 30.82 -20.77
CA ALA A 78 12.53 30.08 -19.98
C ALA A 78 12.71 28.56 -20.11
N ILE A 79 12.91 28.06 -21.33
CA ILE A 79 13.19 26.63 -21.58
C ILE A 79 14.53 26.24 -20.93
N LYS A 80 15.57 27.05 -21.08
CA LYS A 80 16.87 26.78 -20.42
C LYS A 80 16.73 26.73 -18.90
N ASN A 81 15.96 27.65 -18.32
CA ASN A 81 15.71 27.68 -16.88
C ASN A 81 14.93 26.45 -16.42
N LEU A 82 13.95 25.99 -17.20
CA LEU A 82 13.25 24.75 -16.93
C LEU A 82 14.27 23.61 -16.78
N PHE A 83 15.04 23.28 -17.83
CA PHE A 83 16.02 22.18 -17.83
C PHE A 83 17.24 22.38 -16.91
N SER A 84 17.42 23.56 -16.32
CA SER A 84 18.47 23.79 -15.31
C SER A 84 18.14 23.25 -13.92
N THR A 85 16.90 22.79 -13.73
CA THR A 85 16.41 22.19 -12.48
C THR A 85 16.54 20.66 -12.49
N ASP A 86 16.39 19.98 -11.35
CA ASP A 86 16.42 18.51 -11.25
C ASP A 86 15.12 17.87 -11.80
N LEU A 87 14.89 18.03 -13.10
CA LEU A 87 13.77 17.44 -13.82
C LEU A 87 14.01 15.98 -14.13
N ALA A 88 13.10 15.14 -13.67
CA ALA A 88 13.04 13.75 -14.07
C ALA A 88 12.42 13.58 -15.46
N VAL A 89 11.35 14.33 -15.78
CA VAL A 89 10.59 14.20 -17.04
C VAL A 89 9.73 15.45 -17.31
N VAL A 90 9.52 15.76 -18.60
CA VAL A 90 8.56 16.79 -19.06
C VAL A 90 7.45 16.10 -19.86
N ILE A 91 6.20 16.54 -19.66
CA ILE A 91 5.02 16.01 -20.33
C ILE A 91 4.23 17.17 -20.95
N VAL A 92 4.07 17.16 -22.27
CA VAL A 92 3.21 18.09 -23.01
C VAL A 92 1.81 17.46 -23.12
N ALA A 93 0.84 18.07 -22.48
CA ALA A 93 -0.54 17.60 -22.39
C ALA A 93 -1.43 18.23 -23.46
N ASN A 94 -2.73 17.88 -23.45
CA ASN A 94 -3.79 18.46 -24.28
C ASN A 94 -3.57 18.31 -25.80
N GLY A 95 -2.65 17.45 -26.24
CA GLY A 95 -2.29 17.33 -27.65
C GLY A 95 -1.58 18.57 -28.21
N GLU A 96 -1.00 19.41 -27.35
CA GLU A 96 -0.27 20.61 -27.76
C GLU A 96 0.95 20.29 -28.62
N HIS A 97 1.28 21.19 -29.54
CA HIS A 97 2.43 21.04 -30.40
C HIS A 97 3.73 21.31 -29.62
N VAL A 98 4.65 20.34 -29.62
CA VAL A 98 5.94 20.46 -28.93
C VAL A 98 6.87 21.42 -29.69
N PRO A 99 7.36 22.51 -29.08
CA PRO A 99 8.30 23.42 -29.74
C PRO A 99 9.67 22.76 -30.00
N ASP A 100 10.32 23.08 -31.12
CA ASP A 100 11.64 22.53 -31.48
C ASP A 100 12.72 22.83 -30.44
N LEU A 101 12.62 24.00 -29.80
CA LEU A 101 13.51 24.37 -28.69
C LEU A 101 13.37 23.43 -27.50
N LEU A 102 12.15 22.95 -27.21
CA LEU A 102 11.88 22.01 -26.12
C LEU A 102 12.41 20.62 -26.46
N LEU A 103 12.22 20.15 -27.70
CA LEU A 103 12.79 18.89 -28.21
C LEU A 103 14.32 18.89 -28.12
N SER A 104 14.94 19.98 -28.58
CA SER A 104 16.39 20.12 -28.59
C SER A 104 16.98 20.15 -27.18
N ALA A 105 16.31 20.86 -26.26
CA ALA A 105 16.73 20.95 -24.86
C ALA A 105 16.56 19.61 -24.11
N ALA A 106 15.45 18.89 -24.34
CA ALA A 106 15.22 17.56 -23.77
C ALA A 106 16.29 16.55 -24.21
N ASN A 107 16.66 16.57 -25.49
CA ASN A 107 17.72 15.71 -26.01
C ASN A 107 19.09 16.07 -25.44
N SER A 108 19.44 17.36 -25.33
CA SER A 108 20.76 17.77 -24.84
C SER A 108 20.96 17.50 -23.34
N HIS A 109 19.89 17.57 -22.53
CA HIS A 109 19.95 17.30 -21.09
C HIS A 109 19.63 15.84 -20.74
N ASN A 110 19.36 14.99 -21.75
CA ASN A 110 18.86 13.63 -21.55
C ASN A 110 17.65 13.57 -20.60
N THR A 111 16.73 14.53 -20.73
CA THR A 111 15.49 14.56 -19.95
C THR A 111 14.36 14.03 -20.83
N PRO A 112 13.67 12.93 -20.45
CA PRO A 112 12.56 12.40 -21.22
C PRO A 112 11.45 13.43 -21.44
N LEU A 113 10.97 13.49 -22.68
CA LEU A 113 9.86 14.34 -23.07
C LEU A 113 8.74 13.46 -23.62
N PHE A 114 7.58 13.54 -22.97
CA PHE A 114 6.38 12.82 -23.35
C PHE A 114 5.32 13.77 -23.92
N THR A 115 4.46 13.23 -24.77
CA THR A 115 3.24 13.92 -25.25
C THR A 115 2.02 13.08 -24.89
N SER A 116 0.91 13.74 -24.55
CA SER A 116 -0.38 13.08 -24.32
C SER A 116 -1.51 13.94 -24.89
N PRO A 117 -2.52 13.33 -25.52
CA PRO A 117 -3.74 14.03 -25.92
C PRO A 117 -4.70 14.31 -24.75
N LEU A 118 -4.47 13.75 -23.56
CA LEU A 118 -5.34 13.96 -22.40
C LEU A 118 -5.19 15.38 -21.82
N HIS A 119 -6.26 15.88 -21.21
CA HIS A 119 -6.23 17.17 -20.53
C HIS A 119 -5.30 17.13 -19.30
N SER A 120 -4.55 18.22 -19.08
CA SER A 120 -3.57 18.29 -18.00
C SER A 120 -4.09 17.92 -16.61
N PRO A 121 -5.30 18.31 -16.16
CA PRO A 121 -5.76 17.95 -14.82
C PRO A 121 -5.99 16.44 -14.67
N GLU A 122 -6.65 15.82 -15.64
CA GLU A 122 -6.91 14.37 -15.66
C GLU A 122 -5.59 13.56 -15.71
N LEU A 123 -4.64 14.02 -16.53
CA LEU A 123 -3.34 13.41 -16.64
C LEU A 123 -2.57 13.49 -15.31
N MET A 124 -2.58 14.65 -14.65
CA MET A 124 -1.94 14.83 -13.36
C MET A 124 -2.58 13.99 -12.27
N ASP A 125 -3.91 13.87 -12.22
CA ASP A 125 -4.61 13.05 -11.21
C ASP A 125 -4.19 11.59 -11.30
N VAL A 126 -4.16 11.02 -12.50
CA VAL A 126 -3.75 9.63 -12.72
C VAL A 126 -2.27 9.42 -12.38
N LEU A 127 -1.40 10.36 -12.78
CA LEU A 127 0.03 10.27 -12.46
C LEU A 127 0.30 10.45 -10.96
N ASN A 128 -0.39 11.39 -10.29
CA ASN A 128 -0.28 11.61 -8.85
C ASN A 128 -0.68 10.35 -8.09
N HIS A 129 -1.81 9.75 -8.47
CA HIS A 129 -2.23 8.48 -7.88
C HIS A 129 -1.19 7.39 -8.11
N PHE A 130 -0.66 7.24 -9.32
CA PHE A 130 0.34 6.23 -9.63
C PHE A 130 1.66 6.44 -8.85
N LEU A 131 2.22 7.65 -8.85
CA LEU A 131 3.46 7.95 -8.12
C LEU A 131 3.27 7.82 -6.61
N ALA A 132 2.12 8.23 -6.07
CA ALA A 132 1.83 8.02 -4.66
C ALA A 132 1.93 6.53 -4.27
N HIS A 133 1.54 5.61 -5.14
CA HIS A 133 1.65 4.18 -4.90
C HIS A 133 3.04 3.61 -5.23
N ALA A 134 3.67 4.07 -6.32
CA ALA A 134 4.95 3.56 -6.79
C ALA A 134 6.12 3.98 -5.89
N VAL A 135 5.99 5.13 -5.25
CA VAL A 135 7.06 5.74 -4.46
C VAL A 135 6.73 5.80 -2.96
N ALA A 136 5.58 5.25 -2.54
CA ALA A 136 5.26 5.11 -1.12
C ALA A 136 6.36 4.35 -0.38
N GLU A 137 6.65 4.81 0.84
CA GLU A 137 7.48 4.05 1.77
C GLU A 137 6.84 2.68 2.00
N SER A 138 7.62 1.63 1.73
CA SER A 138 7.15 0.25 1.79
C SER A 138 7.99 -0.59 2.74
N LEU A 139 7.33 -1.48 3.48
CA LEU A 139 7.94 -2.45 4.39
C LEU A 139 7.42 -3.84 4.04
N SER A 140 8.34 -4.76 3.73
CA SER A 140 7.98 -6.16 3.50
C SER A 140 8.01 -6.92 4.83
N LEU A 141 6.91 -7.60 5.16
CA LEU A 141 6.79 -8.44 6.34
C LEU A 141 6.48 -9.88 5.94
N HIS A 142 6.98 -10.82 6.73
CA HIS A 142 6.67 -12.24 6.52
C HIS A 142 5.37 -12.65 7.21
N GLY A 143 4.56 -13.46 6.53
CA GLY A 143 3.29 -13.98 7.02
C GLY A 143 2.27 -14.18 5.91
N VAL A 144 1.06 -14.57 6.30
CA VAL A 144 -0.07 -14.75 5.37
C VAL A 144 -1.05 -13.61 5.58
N PHE A 145 -1.29 -12.80 4.56
CA PHE A 145 -2.20 -11.66 4.63
C PHE A 145 -3.52 -11.98 3.93
N MET A 146 -4.62 -11.85 4.66
CA MET A 146 -5.94 -12.29 4.22
C MET A 146 -7.02 -11.30 4.62
N GLU A 147 -8.11 -11.27 3.86
CA GLU A 147 -9.35 -10.61 4.26
C GLU A 147 -10.28 -11.63 4.89
N VAL A 148 -10.46 -11.53 6.20
CA VAL A 148 -11.32 -12.41 6.99
C VAL A 148 -12.48 -11.60 7.55
N GLN A 149 -13.71 -11.94 7.16
CA GLN A 149 -14.93 -11.19 7.54
C GLN A 149 -14.87 -9.68 7.25
N GLY A 150 -14.16 -9.30 6.18
CA GLY A 150 -14.00 -7.91 5.77
C GLY A 150 -12.82 -7.17 6.41
N PHE A 151 -12.10 -7.78 7.35
CA PHE A 151 -10.91 -7.21 7.99
C PHE A 151 -9.64 -7.76 7.34
N GLY A 152 -8.66 -6.90 7.07
CA GLY A 152 -7.31 -7.34 6.67
C GLY A 152 -6.53 -7.83 7.88
N ALA A 153 -6.25 -9.12 7.91
CA ALA A 153 -5.53 -9.79 8.98
C ALA A 153 -4.19 -10.33 8.47
N LEU A 154 -3.09 -9.89 9.08
CA LEU A 154 -1.76 -10.46 8.85
C LEU A 154 -1.49 -11.57 9.87
N ILE A 155 -1.44 -12.80 9.39
CA ILE A 155 -1.19 -13.99 10.19
C ILE A 155 0.32 -14.25 10.23
N LYS A 156 0.92 -14.07 11.40
CA LYS A 156 2.32 -14.32 11.71
C LYS A 156 2.47 -15.54 12.59
N GLY A 157 3.68 -16.09 12.62
CA GLY A 157 4.03 -17.27 13.40
C GLY A 157 5.30 -17.90 12.86
N GLU A 158 5.89 -18.80 13.65
CA GLU A 158 7.10 -19.52 13.25
C GLU A 158 6.92 -20.28 11.92
N ALA A 159 8.03 -20.62 11.27
CA ALA A 159 7.99 -21.49 10.11
C ALA A 159 7.35 -22.83 10.51
N ALA A 160 6.62 -23.48 9.59
CA ALA A 160 5.94 -24.76 9.82
C ALA A 160 4.79 -24.75 10.86
N ILE A 161 4.43 -23.61 11.43
CA ILE A 161 3.39 -23.54 12.47
C ILE A 161 1.96 -23.82 11.95
N GLY A 162 1.77 -23.89 10.63
CA GLY A 162 0.47 -24.13 10.00
C GLY A 162 -0.20 -22.88 9.39
N LYS A 163 0.55 -21.81 9.08
CA LYS A 163 -0.03 -20.56 8.54
C LYS A 163 -0.76 -20.77 7.21
N SER A 164 -0.14 -21.49 6.28
CA SER A 164 -0.66 -21.71 4.93
C SER A 164 -1.82 -22.70 4.92
N GLU A 165 -1.79 -23.72 5.79
CA GLU A 165 -2.89 -24.63 6.04
C GLU A 165 -4.10 -23.91 6.64
N LEU A 166 -3.86 -23.03 7.62
CA LEU A 166 -4.89 -22.15 8.18
C LEU A 166 -5.46 -21.21 7.11
N ALA A 167 -4.61 -20.65 6.24
CA ALA A 167 -5.06 -19.80 5.14
C ALA A 167 -5.95 -20.56 4.16
N LEU A 168 -5.57 -21.79 3.79
CA LEU A 168 -6.37 -22.66 2.94
C LEU A 168 -7.73 -22.98 3.58
N GLU A 169 -7.76 -23.28 4.88
CA GLU A 169 -9.02 -23.50 5.61
C GLU A 169 -9.90 -22.24 5.60
N LEU A 170 -9.33 -21.05 5.82
CA LEU A 170 -10.07 -19.79 5.77
C LEU A 170 -10.60 -19.48 4.35
N ILE A 171 -9.82 -19.75 3.30
CA ILE A 171 -10.28 -19.62 1.90
C ILE A 171 -11.48 -20.53 1.63
N SER A 172 -11.43 -21.78 2.11
CA SER A 172 -12.56 -22.72 1.96
C SER A 172 -13.84 -22.26 2.68
N ARG A 173 -13.71 -21.36 3.65
CA ARG A 173 -14.81 -20.70 4.38
C ARG A 173 -15.28 -19.38 3.74
N GLY A 174 -14.75 -19.02 2.57
CA GLY A 174 -15.15 -17.81 1.82
C GLY A 174 -14.33 -16.55 2.15
N HIS A 175 -13.23 -16.68 2.88
CA HIS A 175 -12.28 -15.57 3.08
C HIS A 175 -11.33 -15.45 1.89
N ARG A 176 -10.61 -14.33 1.80
CA ARG A 176 -9.85 -14.00 0.59
C ARG A 176 -8.36 -13.87 0.89
N LEU A 177 -7.53 -14.48 0.06
CA LEU A 177 -6.09 -14.32 0.12
C LEU A 177 -5.67 -12.99 -0.50
N ILE A 178 -4.77 -12.26 0.17
CA ILE A 178 -4.06 -11.14 -0.44
C ILE A 178 -2.65 -11.61 -0.82
N ALA A 179 -1.90 -12.16 0.12
CA ALA A 179 -0.51 -12.56 -0.08
C ALA A 179 -0.13 -13.72 0.85
N ASP A 180 0.77 -14.59 0.37
CA ASP A 180 1.43 -15.65 1.15
C ASP A 180 2.94 -15.39 1.24
N ASP A 181 3.55 -15.85 2.33
CA ASP A 181 4.95 -15.70 2.72
C ASP A 181 5.45 -14.25 2.87
N VAL A 182 5.47 -13.46 1.80
CA VAL A 182 5.97 -12.07 1.77
C VAL A 182 4.84 -11.11 1.42
N VAL A 183 4.66 -10.09 2.26
CA VAL A 183 3.62 -9.08 2.11
C VAL A 183 4.26 -7.69 2.12
N ASP A 184 4.03 -6.93 1.06
CA ASP A 184 4.48 -5.55 0.98
C ASP A 184 3.42 -4.63 1.56
N PHE A 185 3.77 -3.93 2.65
CA PHE A 185 2.94 -2.88 3.23
C PHE A 185 3.42 -1.51 2.76
N PHE A 186 2.48 -0.61 2.52
CA PHE A 186 2.75 0.80 2.19
C PHE A 186 1.74 1.70 2.90
N ARG A 187 2.15 2.93 3.21
CA ARG A 187 1.30 3.89 3.93
C ARG A 187 0.35 4.61 2.96
N ILE A 188 -0.97 4.50 3.19
CA ILE A 188 -2.01 5.17 2.38
C ILE A 188 -2.54 6.45 3.05
N SER A 189 -2.32 6.60 4.36
CA SER A 189 -2.60 7.82 5.12
C SER A 189 -1.76 7.82 6.41
N PRO A 190 -1.64 8.92 7.17
CA PRO A 190 -0.88 8.94 8.42
C PRO A 190 -1.28 7.85 9.43
N GLU A 191 -2.51 7.35 9.38
CA GLU A 191 -3.05 6.36 10.32
C GLU A 191 -3.37 4.99 9.69
N ARG A 192 -3.08 4.80 8.39
CA ARG A 192 -3.42 3.53 7.70
C ARG A 192 -2.30 3.04 6.81
N VAL A 193 -2.08 1.73 6.88
CA VAL A 193 -1.22 0.98 5.97
C VAL A 193 -2.06 -0.02 5.19
N GLU A 194 -1.68 -0.24 3.95
CA GLU A 194 -2.30 -1.20 3.04
C GLU A 194 -1.26 -2.26 2.64
N GLY A 195 -1.68 -3.52 2.62
CA GLY A 195 -0.85 -4.65 2.22
C GLY A 195 -1.20 -5.13 0.81
N ARG A 196 -0.18 -5.59 0.08
CA ARG A 196 -0.30 -6.23 -1.23
C ARG A 196 0.67 -7.41 -1.36
N CYS A 197 0.40 -8.28 -2.32
CA CYS A 197 1.33 -9.34 -2.71
C CYS A 197 2.35 -8.82 -3.74
N PRO A 198 3.63 -9.22 -3.64
CA PRO A 198 4.57 -9.09 -4.76
C PRO A 198 4.02 -9.79 -6.02
N THR A 199 4.18 -9.17 -7.19
CA THR A 199 3.60 -9.65 -8.46
C THR A 199 3.94 -11.11 -8.79
N LEU A 200 5.13 -11.57 -8.42
CA LEU A 200 5.59 -12.94 -8.69
C LEU A 200 4.81 -13.99 -7.89
N LEU A 201 4.38 -13.66 -6.68
CA LEU A 201 3.72 -14.57 -5.74
C LEU A 201 2.19 -14.45 -5.80
N GLN A 202 1.68 -13.50 -6.57
CA GLN A 202 0.26 -13.18 -6.63
C GLN A 202 -0.58 -14.40 -7.02
N ASP A 203 -1.71 -14.58 -6.31
CA ASP A 203 -2.67 -15.69 -6.46
C ASP A 203 -2.15 -17.09 -6.07
N PHE A 204 -0.89 -17.23 -5.65
CA PHE A 204 -0.30 -18.50 -5.23
C PHE A 204 -0.24 -18.66 -3.71
N LEU A 205 -0.37 -19.90 -3.24
CA LEU A 205 -0.22 -20.31 -1.84
C LEU A 205 0.61 -21.59 -1.79
N GLU A 206 1.69 -21.61 -1.01
CA GLU A 206 2.47 -22.84 -0.79
C GLU A 206 1.92 -23.61 0.41
N VAL A 207 1.43 -24.83 0.18
CA VAL A 207 0.91 -25.69 1.24
C VAL A 207 1.73 -26.96 1.32
N ARG A 208 2.25 -27.28 2.51
CA ARG A 208 3.07 -28.48 2.70
C ARG A 208 2.26 -29.74 2.41
N GLY A 209 2.87 -30.65 1.65
CA GLY A 209 2.21 -31.88 1.18
C GLY A 209 1.34 -31.72 -0.06
N LEU A 210 1.00 -30.48 -0.46
CA LEU A 210 0.25 -30.20 -1.69
C LEU A 210 1.07 -29.41 -2.73
N GLY A 211 2.12 -28.70 -2.29
CA GLY A 211 2.94 -27.85 -3.14
C GLY A 211 2.33 -26.46 -3.35
N ILE A 212 2.71 -25.81 -4.45
CA ILE A 212 2.23 -24.47 -4.81
C ILE A 212 0.85 -24.60 -5.48
N LEU A 213 -0.14 -23.91 -4.93
CA LEU A 213 -1.52 -23.91 -5.39
C LEU A 213 -1.89 -22.55 -5.99
N ASN A 214 -2.56 -22.55 -7.14
CA ASN A 214 -3.18 -21.34 -7.69
C ASN A 214 -4.59 -21.16 -7.10
N ILE A 215 -4.73 -20.23 -6.17
CA ILE A 215 -5.96 -20.04 -5.39
C ILE A 215 -7.09 -19.46 -6.23
N ARG A 216 -6.78 -18.56 -7.16
CA ARG A 216 -7.77 -18.02 -8.11
C ARG A 216 -8.36 -19.12 -8.99
N ALA A 217 -7.52 -20.02 -9.51
CA ALA A 217 -7.96 -21.11 -10.36
C ALA A 217 -8.78 -22.17 -9.60
N LEU A 218 -8.43 -22.45 -8.35
CA LEU A 218 -9.12 -23.47 -7.54
C LEU A 218 -10.43 -22.98 -6.92
N PHE A 219 -10.48 -21.73 -6.45
CA PHE A 219 -11.61 -21.19 -5.66
C PHE A 219 -12.35 -20.03 -6.34
N GLY A 220 -11.92 -19.62 -7.54
CA GLY A 220 -12.54 -18.56 -8.34
C GLY A 220 -12.03 -17.15 -8.01
N ASP A 221 -12.42 -16.16 -8.82
CA ASP A 221 -11.90 -14.78 -8.71
C ASP A 221 -12.16 -14.10 -7.36
N ASN A 222 -13.22 -14.51 -6.66
CA ASN A 222 -13.58 -13.94 -5.36
C ASN A 222 -12.72 -14.48 -4.21
N SER A 223 -11.87 -15.48 -4.41
CA SER A 223 -11.02 -16.06 -3.36
C SER A 223 -9.71 -15.29 -3.10
N VAL A 224 -9.41 -14.31 -3.95
CA VAL A 224 -8.19 -13.51 -3.92
C VAL A 224 -8.51 -12.03 -4.02
N LYS A 225 -7.61 -11.18 -3.52
CA LYS A 225 -7.76 -9.72 -3.59
C LYS A 225 -6.39 -9.05 -3.73
N PRO A 226 -6.24 -8.05 -4.62
CA PRO A 226 -4.93 -7.46 -4.88
C PRO A 226 -4.35 -6.68 -3.70
N THR A 227 -5.20 -5.94 -2.96
CA THR A 227 -4.78 -5.15 -1.80
C THR A 227 -5.86 -5.13 -0.71
N LYS A 228 -5.43 -4.87 0.53
CA LYS A 228 -6.33 -4.68 1.68
C LYS A 228 -5.65 -3.85 2.77
N PRO A 229 -6.34 -2.90 3.44
CA PRO A 229 -5.85 -2.26 4.65
C PRO A 229 -5.49 -3.28 5.74
N LEU A 230 -4.39 -3.07 6.46
CA LEU A 230 -4.02 -3.90 7.61
C LEU A 230 -4.78 -3.44 8.84
N ASP A 231 -5.74 -4.24 9.29
CA ASP A 231 -6.57 -3.92 10.46
C ASP A 231 -6.07 -4.63 11.73
N LEU A 232 -5.52 -5.84 11.58
CA LEU A 232 -5.16 -6.70 12.70
C LEU A 232 -3.95 -7.59 12.39
N ILE A 233 -3.06 -7.79 13.36
CA ILE A 233 -2.02 -8.81 13.33
C ILE A 233 -2.43 -9.97 14.23
N ILE A 234 -2.43 -11.18 13.68
CA ILE A 234 -2.69 -12.42 14.42
C ILE A 234 -1.36 -13.16 14.54
N GLN A 235 -0.87 -13.29 15.77
CA GLN A 235 0.35 -14.03 16.07
C GLN A 235 -0.03 -15.44 16.54
N LEU A 236 0.30 -16.43 15.72
CA LEU A 236 0.23 -17.83 16.08
C LEU A 236 1.46 -18.19 16.93
N GLU A 237 1.23 -18.86 18.06
CA GLU A 237 2.29 -19.33 18.97
C GLU A 237 2.00 -20.77 19.38
N MET A 238 3.02 -21.61 19.48
CA MET A 238 2.84 -22.96 20.03
C MET A 238 2.43 -22.85 21.50
N ALA A 239 1.45 -23.65 21.90
CA ALA A 239 0.98 -23.63 23.27
C ALA A 239 2.00 -24.31 24.20
N ASP A 240 2.73 -23.52 24.99
CA ASP A 240 3.45 -24.07 26.14
C ASP A 240 2.46 -24.41 27.26
N ASN A 241 2.63 -25.57 27.90
CA ASN A 241 1.79 -26.03 29.01
C ASN A 241 1.72 -25.00 30.16
N GLN A 242 2.75 -24.17 30.34
CA GLN A 242 2.75 -23.06 31.31
C GLN A 242 2.04 -21.79 30.79
N ALA A 243 2.10 -21.51 29.49
CA ALA A 243 1.44 -20.36 28.87
C ALA A 243 -0.09 -20.51 28.82
N LEU A 244 -0.58 -21.73 28.58
CA LEU A 244 -2.01 -22.07 28.66
C LEU A 244 -2.60 -21.82 30.06
N GLN A 245 -1.82 -22.06 31.12
CA GLN A 245 -2.24 -21.80 32.50
C GLN A 245 -2.22 -20.31 32.87
N GLN A 246 -1.40 -19.49 32.20
CA GLN A 246 -1.33 -18.03 32.42
C GLN A 246 -2.32 -17.22 31.58
N LEU A 247 -2.78 -17.74 30.44
CA LEU A 247 -3.84 -17.16 29.62
C LEU A 247 -5.21 -17.15 30.34
N ASP A 248 -5.34 -17.90 31.44
CA ASP A 248 -6.58 -18.23 32.12
C ASP A 248 -7.16 -17.11 33.01
N ARG A 249 -6.67 -15.88 32.93
CA ARG A 249 -7.17 -14.78 33.78
C ARG A 249 -7.35 -13.48 33.03
N LEU A 250 -8.52 -13.34 32.39
CA LEU A 250 -9.27 -12.08 32.22
C LEU A 250 -8.56 -10.87 31.57
N ASN A 251 -7.33 -11.03 31.08
CA ASN A 251 -6.50 -9.95 30.58
C ASN A 251 -5.99 -10.29 29.18
N ILE A 252 -6.88 -10.22 28.19
CA ILE A 252 -6.44 -10.02 26.80
C ILE A 252 -5.90 -8.58 26.77
N LYS A 253 -4.63 -8.39 27.14
CA LYS A 253 -3.95 -7.11 26.91
C LYS A 253 -3.91 -6.91 25.41
N THR A 254 -4.56 -5.85 24.93
CA THR A 254 -4.43 -5.42 23.53
C THR A 254 -2.96 -5.10 23.30
N GLN A 255 -2.27 -5.95 22.55
CA GLN A 255 -0.92 -5.68 22.11
C GLN A 255 -1.00 -4.85 20.83
N HIS A 256 0.07 -4.11 20.56
CA HIS A 256 0.22 -3.38 19.31
C HIS A 256 1.58 -3.67 18.71
N GLU A 257 1.65 -3.62 17.40
CA GLU A 257 2.88 -3.68 16.63
C GLU A 257 2.90 -2.51 15.66
N GLU A 258 4.05 -1.87 15.51
CA GLU A 258 4.20 -0.70 14.65
C GLU A 258 4.61 -1.14 13.24
N VAL A 259 3.83 -0.72 12.24
CA VAL A 259 4.09 -0.96 10.81
C VAL A 259 4.11 0.40 10.12
N LEU A 260 5.27 0.81 9.60
CA LEU A 260 5.44 2.13 8.94
C LEU A 260 4.96 3.32 9.79
N GLY A 261 5.23 3.29 11.10
CA GLY A 261 4.79 4.33 12.04
C GLY A 261 3.35 4.19 12.56
N VAL A 262 2.58 3.23 12.04
CA VAL A 262 1.17 3.02 12.41
C VAL A 262 1.06 1.87 13.42
N LYS A 263 0.38 2.12 14.55
CA LYS A 263 0.13 1.10 15.58
C LYS A 263 -1.03 0.20 15.17
N ILE A 264 -0.73 -1.04 14.83
CA ILE A 264 -1.72 -2.06 14.47
C ILE A 264 -2.01 -2.94 15.69
N ALA A 265 -3.28 -3.27 15.93
CA ALA A 265 -3.65 -4.20 16.99
C ALA A 265 -3.06 -5.60 16.73
N LYS A 266 -2.57 -6.25 17.78
CA LYS A 266 -1.97 -7.59 17.74
C LYS A 266 -2.65 -8.51 18.75
N ILE A 267 -3.07 -9.69 18.28
CA ILE A 267 -3.69 -10.74 19.08
C ILE A 267 -2.85 -12.01 18.94
N LYS A 268 -2.55 -12.65 20.08
CA LYS A 268 -1.87 -13.94 20.11
C LYS A 268 -2.89 -15.08 20.19
N ILE A 269 -2.75 -16.09 19.34
CA ILE A 269 -3.59 -17.29 19.34
C ILE A 269 -2.70 -18.51 19.56
N PRO A 270 -2.87 -19.23 20.69
CA PRO A 270 -2.10 -20.44 20.95
C PRO A 270 -2.59 -21.60 20.08
N ILE A 271 -1.66 -22.32 19.46
CA ILE A 271 -1.91 -23.53 18.68
C ILE A 271 -1.71 -24.74 19.58
N ALA A 272 -2.76 -25.54 19.68
CA ALA A 272 -2.77 -26.83 20.37
C ALA A 272 -3.53 -27.85 19.51
N ALA A 273 -3.13 -29.11 19.60
CA ALA A 273 -3.78 -30.20 18.88
C ALA A 273 -5.30 -30.26 19.18
N GLY A 274 -6.10 -30.53 18.16
CA GLY A 274 -7.57 -30.65 18.27
C GLY A 274 -8.34 -29.32 18.29
N ARG A 275 -7.66 -28.16 18.23
CA ARG A 275 -8.32 -26.86 18.10
C ARG A 275 -8.48 -26.46 16.64
N ASN A 276 -9.68 -26.02 16.27
CA ASN A 276 -9.90 -25.38 14.96
C ASN A 276 -9.40 -23.93 15.01
N ILE A 277 -8.21 -23.68 14.48
CA ILE A 277 -7.56 -22.37 14.55
C ILE A 277 -8.29 -21.33 13.70
N ALA A 278 -8.85 -21.73 12.55
CA ALA A 278 -9.63 -20.82 11.71
C ALA A 278 -10.86 -20.26 12.43
N VAL A 279 -11.57 -21.07 13.22
CA VAL A 279 -12.68 -20.59 14.07
C VAL A 279 -12.17 -19.60 15.13
N LEU A 280 -11.02 -19.86 15.75
CA LEU A 280 -10.43 -18.94 16.73
C LEU A 280 -10.05 -17.60 16.09
N VAL A 281 -9.49 -17.62 14.88
CA VAL A 281 -9.17 -16.42 14.09
C VAL A 281 -10.43 -15.61 13.78
N GLU A 282 -11.48 -16.25 13.28
CA GLU A 282 -12.76 -15.59 13.00
C GLU A 282 -13.38 -14.96 14.26
N VAL A 283 -13.37 -15.67 15.38
CA VAL A 283 -13.90 -15.17 16.66
C VAL A 283 -13.04 -14.03 17.19
N ALA A 284 -11.71 -14.11 17.07
CA ALA A 284 -10.80 -13.05 17.47
C ALA A 284 -11.07 -11.76 16.69
N ILE A 285 -11.32 -11.85 15.38
CA ILE A 285 -11.71 -10.72 14.53
C ILE A 285 -13.05 -10.16 14.97
N ARG A 286 -14.09 -10.99 15.18
CA ARG A 286 -15.39 -10.52 15.68
C ARG A 286 -15.27 -9.80 17.02
N ASN A 287 -14.48 -10.35 17.93
CA ASN A 287 -14.23 -9.73 19.22
C ASN A 287 -13.49 -8.39 19.06
N HIS A 288 -12.53 -8.31 18.14
CA HIS A 288 -11.87 -7.04 17.81
C HIS A 288 -12.86 -6.01 17.25
N MET A 289 -13.78 -6.41 16.36
CA MET A 289 -14.84 -5.53 15.86
C MET A 289 -15.74 -5.01 17.00
N LEU A 290 -16.09 -5.86 17.97
CA LEU A 290 -16.87 -5.47 19.13
C LEU A 290 -16.13 -4.45 19.99
N LEU A 291 -14.82 -4.65 20.22
CA LEU A 291 -13.98 -3.71 20.96
C LEU A 291 -13.92 -2.34 20.27
N LEU A 292 -13.77 -2.30 18.94
CA LEU A 292 -13.81 -1.06 18.15
C LEU A 292 -15.17 -0.34 18.26
N ARG A 293 -16.26 -1.09 18.47
CA ARG A 293 -17.61 -0.55 18.72
C ARG A 293 -17.86 -0.22 20.20
N GLY A 294 -16.84 -0.32 21.06
CA GLY A 294 -16.95 -0.04 22.50
C GLY A 294 -17.55 -1.18 23.34
N VAL A 295 -17.77 -2.36 22.76
CA VAL A 295 -18.31 -3.53 23.45
C VAL A 295 -17.17 -4.42 23.93
N ASN A 296 -16.97 -4.50 25.25
CA ASN A 296 -15.97 -5.37 25.87
C ASN A 296 -16.64 -6.44 26.73
N ALA A 297 -16.68 -7.68 26.23
CA ALA A 297 -17.32 -8.82 26.89
C ALA A 297 -16.70 -9.12 28.26
N THR A 298 -15.38 -9.00 28.41
CA THR A 298 -14.69 -9.19 29.68
C THR A 298 -15.13 -8.16 30.72
N LYS A 299 -15.23 -6.88 30.32
CA LYS A 299 -15.73 -5.80 31.19
C LYS A 299 -17.18 -6.05 31.60
N GLN A 300 -18.03 -6.49 30.67
CA GLN A 300 -19.42 -6.84 30.95
C GLN A 300 -19.52 -8.01 31.94
N PHE A 301 -18.69 -9.04 31.76
CA PHE A 301 -18.65 -10.19 32.66
C PHE A 301 -18.17 -9.80 34.07
N MET A 302 -17.09 -9.03 34.18
CA MET A 302 -16.60 -8.51 35.47
C MET A 302 -17.66 -7.67 36.18
N GLN A 303 -18.36 -6.78 35.46
CA GLN A 303 -19.44 -5.98 36.02
C GLN A 303 -20.59 -6.85 36.51
N ARG A 304 -20.96 -7.89 35.77
CA ARG A 304 -22.00 -8.84 36.17
C ARG A 304 -21.58 -9.65 37.39
N GLN A 305 -20.37 -10.17 37.42
CA GLN A 305 -19.82 -10.91 38.55
C GLN A 305 -19.80 -10.05 39.83
N GLN A 306 -19.33 -8.80 39.73
CA GLN A 306 -19.34 -7.87 40.86
C GLN A 306 -20.75 -7.56 41.37
N ARG A 307 -21.73 -7.42 40.47
CA ARG A 307 -23.13 -7.20 40.84
C ARG A 307 -23.71 -8.40 41.60
N GLU A 308 -23.45 -9.61 41.14
CA GLU A 308 -23.92 -10.82 41.82
C GLU A 308 -23.22 -11.00 43.18
N MET A 309 -21.90 -10.77 43.27
CA MET A 309 -21.17 -10.81 44.55
C MET A 309 -21.72 -9.80 45.57
N LYS A 310 -22.12 -8.59 45.13
CA LYS A 310 -22.75 -7.59 46.00
C LYS A 310 -24.15 -7.98 46.49
N LYS A 311 -24.91 -8.78 45.73
CA LYS A 311 -26.22 -9.29 46.16
C LYS A 311 -26.10 -10.43 47.17
N LEU A 312 -24.99 -11.17 47.14
CA LEU A 312 -24.68 -12.30 48.02
C LEU A 312 -24.00 -11.87 49.34
N ALA A 313 -23.58 -10.60 49.47
CA ALA A 313 -23.09 -10.07 50.73
C ALA A 313 -24.28 -9.83 51.68
N PRO A 314 -24.29 -10.38 52.91
CA PRO A 314 -25.37 -10.13 53.86
C PRO A 314 -25.41 -8.63 54.18
N THR A 315 -26.61 -8.05 54.15
CA THR A 315 -26.89 -6.78 54.83
C THR A 315 -26.70 -7.01 56.33
N GLU A 316 -25.63 -6.46 56.90
CA GLU A 316 -25.51 -6.20 58.34
C GLU A 316 -26.50 -5.12 58.77
#